data_AF-A0A931NW35-F1
#
_entry.id   AF-A0A931NW35-F1
#
_cell.length_a   1.000
_cell.length_b   1.000
_cell.length_c   1.000
_cell.angle_alpha   90.00
_cell.angle_beta   90.00
_cell.angle_gamma   90.00
#
_symmetry.space_group_name_H-M   'P 1'
#
loop_
_entity.id
_entity.type
_entity.pdbx_description
1 polymer ?
#
loop_
_entity_poly.entity_id
_entity_poly.type
_entity_poly.pdbx_seq_one_letter_code
_entity_poly.pdbx_strand_id
1 'polypeptide(L)'
;KNDELIIALFDGMISEGIATYLEAEFVKGREEKTVFIKTILERSDNENKKILEELRDQLDSNYYDYYTIFFNGNDKLPRWSGYSLGYYLVKKYLEKTNKKIEDALTDKYADFKITL
;
A
#
# COMPACT_ATOMS: atom_id res chain seq x y z
N LYS A 1 -10.18 -4.36 15.31
CA LYS A 1 -9.18 -3.34 14.93
C LYS A 1 -7.81 -3.88 15.33
N ASN A 2 -6.85 -3.92 14.42
CA ASN A 2 -5.45 -4.20 14.74
C ASN A 2 -4.91 -3.14 15.73
N ASP A 3 -4.26 -3.58 16.81
CA ASP A 3 -3.68 -2.78 17.89
C ASP A 3 -2.15 -2.64 17.81
N GLU A 4 -1.53 -3.16 16.75
CA GLU A 4 -0.10 -3.03 16.48
C GLU A 4 0.29 -1.57 16.22
N LEU A 5 1.44 -1.17 16.77
CA LEU A 5 2.07 0.09 16.45
C LEU A 5 2.64 0.02 15.03
N ILE A 6 2.51 1.12 14.29
CA ILE A 6 3.16 1.30 12.99
C ILE A 6 4.60 1.73 13.27
N ILE A 7 5.56 0.83 13.11
CA ILE A 7 6.97 1.08 13.43
C ILE A 7 7.81 1.06 12.16
N ALA A 8 7.72 -0.02 11.38
CA ALA A 8 8.52 -0.21 10.18
C ALA A 8 7.84 0.38 8.94
N LEU A 9 8.62 0.58 7.87
CA LEU A 9 8.11 1.03 6.57
C LEU A 9 6.98 0.14 6.06
N PHE A 10 7.15 -1.18 6.18
CA PHE A 10 6.15 -2.15 5.75
C PHE A 10 4.82 -2.00 6.49
N ASP A 11 4.85 -1.80 7.81
CA ASP A 11 3.64 -1.58 8.62
C ASP A 11 2.88 -0.34 8.12
N GLY A 12 3.62 0.74 7.84
CA GLY A 12 3.06 1.98 7.30
C GLY A 12 2.42 1.76 5.93
N MET A 13 3.09 1.01 5.04
CA MET A 13 2.54 0.67 3.73
C MET A 13 1.27 -0.16 3.83
N ILE A 14 1.21 -1.16 4.72
CA ILE A 14 0.01 -1.99 4.85
C ILE A 14 -1.14 -1.18 5.46
N SER A 15 -0.87 -0.38 6.50
CA SER A 15 -1.88 0.51 7.10
C SER A 15 -2.47 1.47 6.06
N GLU A 16 -1.62 2.20 5.34
CA GLU A 16 -2.06 3.12 4.29
C GLU A 16 -2.67 2.39 3.09
N GLY A 17 -2.19 1.19 2.79
CA GLY A 17 -2.73 0.33 1.74
C GLY A 17 -4.17 -0.11 2.02
N ILE A 18 -4.48 -0.45 3.27
CA ILE A 18 -5.84 -0.77 3.71
C ILE A 18 -6.75 0.45 3.54
N ALA A 19 -6.30 1.62 4.00
CA ALA A 19 -7.06 2.87 3.85
C ALA A 19 -7.30 3.22 2.37
N THR A 20 -6.27 3.07 1.54
CA THR A 20 -6.35 3.32 0.09
C THR A 20 -7.27 2.32 -0.62
N TYR A 21 -7.27 1.06 -0.20
CA TYR A 21 -8.18 0.04 -0.72
C TYR A 21 -9.64 0.37 -0.38
N LEU A 22 -9.92 0.83 0.84
CA LEU A 22 -11.25 1.29 1.23
C LEU A 22 -11.70 2.51 0.42
N GLU A 23 -10.80 3.47 0.16
CA GLU A 23 -11.10 4.60 -0.74
C GLU A 23 -11.43 4.12 -2.15
N ALA A 24 -10.64 3.18 -2.70
CA ALA A 24 -10.86 2.59 -4.01
C ALA A 24 -12.25 1.94 -4.13
N GLU A 25 -12.67 1.18 -3.12
CA GLU A 25 -14.01 0.57 -3.09
C GLU A 25 -15.11 1.64 -2.91
N PHE A 26 -14.89 2.68 -2.12
CA PHE A 26 -15.86 3.77 -1.92
C PHE A 26 -16.13 4.58 -3.20
N VAL A 27 -15.10 4.78 -4.04
CA VAL A 27 -15.21 5.51 -5.32
C VAL A 27 -15.51 4.61 -6.51
N LYS A 28 -15.70 3.30 -6.29
CA LYS A 28 -16.04 2.33 -7.33
C LYS A 28 -17.36 2.70 -8.00
N GLY A 29 -17.35 2.73 -9.33
CA GLY A 29 -18.51 3.11 -10.14
C GLY A 29 -18.81 4.61 -10.20
N ARG A 30 -18.03 5.48 -9.52
CA ARG A 30 -18.16 6.93 -9.65
C ARG A 30 -17.42 7.43 -10.89
N GLU A 31 -18.01 8.38 -11.62
CA GLU A 31 -17.35 9.03 -12.76
C GLU A 31 -16.18 9.90 -12.28
N GLU A 32 -16.39 10.71 -11.25
CA GLU A 32 -15.37 11.58 -10.67
C GLU A 32 -14.55 10.86 -9.58
N LYS A 33 -13.22 11.02 -9.65
CA LYS A 33 -12.25 10.50 -8.68
C LYS A 33 -11.19 11.57 -8.41
N THR A 34 -10.64 11.58 -7.20
CA THR A 34 -9.51 12.45 -6.87
C THR A 34 -8.29 12.07 -7.72
N VAL A 35 -7.40 13.03 -7.98
CA VAL A 35 -6.13 12.77 -8.70
C VAL A 35 -5.31 11.70 -7.99
N PHE A 36 -5.37 11.69 -6.66
CA PHE A 36 -4.73 10.68 -5.82
C PHE A 36 -5.18 9.27 -6.18
N ILE A 37 -6.45 8.92 -5.94
CA ILE A 37 -6.92 7.55 -6.12
C ILE A 37 -6.86 7.11 -7.59
N LYS A 38 -7.07 8.05 -8.53
CA LYS A 38 -6.89 7.79 -9.95
C LYS A 38 -5.46 7.33 -10.26
N THR A 39 -4.46 8.03 -9.73
CA THR A 39 -3.04 7.69 -9.91
C THR A 39 -2.69 6.33 -9.31
N ILE A 40 -3.24 5.99 -8.14
CA ILE A 40 -3.01 4.68 -7.52
C ILE A 40 -3.63 3.55 -8.34
N LEU A 41 -4.87 3.72 -8.81
CA LEU A 41 -5.60 2.71 -9.59
C LEU A 41 -5.03 2.49 -11.00
N GLU A 42 -4.45 3.53 -11.60
CA GLU A 42 -3.83 3.46 -12.93
C GLU A 42 -2.41 2.89 -12.90
N ARG A 43 -1.76 2.84 -11.74
CA ARG A 43 -0.40 2.30 -11.62
C ARG A 43 -0.39 0.79 -11.82
N SER A 44 0.42 0.34 -12.77
CA SER A 44 0.48 -1.07 -13.14
C SER A 44 1.16 -1.94 -12.07
N ASP A 45 0.85 -3.24 -12.08
CA ASP A 45 1.54 -4.25 -11.27
C ASP A 45 3.06 -4.22 -11.46
N ASN A 46 3.54 -3.99 -12.69
CA ASN A 46 4.97 -3.95 -12.97
C ASN A 46 5.64 -2.71 -12.38
N GLU A 47 4.96 -1.56 -12.36
CA GLU A 47 5.46 -0.38 -11.66
C GLU A 47 5.50 -0.60 -10.14
N ASN A 48 4.45 -1.21 -9.57
CA ASN A 48 4.46 -1.54 -8.14
C ASN A 48 5.57 -2.55 -7.78
N LYS A 49 5.88 -3.51 -8.65
CA LYS A 49 7.04 -4.40 -8.46
C LYS A 49 8.37 -3.65 -8.47
N LYS A 50 8.56 -2.67 -9.36
CA LYS A 50 9.77 -1.82 -9.37
C LYS A 50 9.89 -0.97 -8.11
N ILE A 51 8.78 -0.42 -7.61
CA ILE A 51 8.74 0.29 -6.33
C ILE A 51 9.13 -0.67 -5.19
N LEU A 52 8.62 -1.90 -5.19
CA LEU A 52 8.98 -2.91 -4.19
C LEU A 52 10.46 -3.27 -4.24
N GLU A 53 11.04 -3.44 -5.44
CA GLU A 53 12.47 -3.70 -5.62
C GLU A 53 13.33 -2.57 -5.04
N GLU A 54 13.00 -1.31 -5.32
CA GLU A 54 13.75 -0.14 -4.79
C GLU A 54 13.62 0.00 -3.26
N LEU A 55 12.49 -0.43 -2.67
CA LEU A 55 12.23 -0.32 -1.24
C LEU A 55 12.55 -1.59 -0.45
N ARG A 56 12.99 -2.67 -1.10
CA ARG A 56 13.06 -4.02 -0.52
C ARG A 56 13.91 -4.08 0.75
N ASP A 57 15.08 -3.47 0.73
CA ASP A 57 16.07 -3.56 1.81
C ASP A 57 15.70 -2.70 3.04
N GLN A 58 14.71 -1.82 2.92
CA GLN A 58 14.26 -0.93 4.00
C GLN A 58 12.85 -1.24 4.52
N LEU A 59 12.20 -2.31 4.05
CA LEU A 59 10.84 -2.68 4.49
C LEU A 59 10.73 -2.85 6.01
N ASP A 60 11.76 -3.42 6.63
CA ASP A 60 11.83 -3.64 8.08
C ASP A 60 12.49 -2.47 8.83
N SER A 61 12.85 -1.38 8.14
CA SER A 61 13.45 -0.19 8.76
C SER A 61 12.41 0.67 9.46
N ASN A 62 12.73 1.15 10.66
CA ASN A 62 12.00 2.20 11.37
C ASN A 62 12.53 3.60 11.05
N TYR A 63 13.56 3.72 10.22
CA TYR A 63 14.14 4.98 9.76
C TYR A 63 14.16 5.01 8.23
N TYR A 64 13.25 5.77 7.65
CA TYR A 64 13.08 5.90 6.20
C TYR A 64 12.57 7.29 5.85
N ASP A 65 12.81 7.73 4.61
CA ASP A 65 12.33 9.02 4.12
C ASP A 65 10.83 8.97 3.82
N TYR A 66 10.03 9.26 4.84
CA TYR A 66 8.58 9.26 4.77
C TYR A 66 8.04 10.21 3.69
N TYR A 67 8.60 11.42 3.57
CA TYR A 67 8.11 12.41 2.61
C TYR A 67 8.35 11.97 1.17
N THR A 68 9.53 11.44 0.87
CA THR A 68 9.83 10.91 -0.46
C THR A 68 8.96 9.71 -0.79
N ILE A 69 8.83 8.74 0.12
CA ILE A 69 8.11 7.49 -0.16
C ILE A 69 6.60 7.71 -0.27
N PHE A 70 6.01 8.46 0.66
CA PHE A 70 4.55 8.61 0.73
C PHE A 70 4.03 9.82 -0.03
N PHE A 71 4.77 10.93 -0.22
CA PHE A 71 4.19 12.17 -0.75
C PHE A 71 4.79 12.66 -2.05
N ASN A 72 6.12 12.76 -2.14
CA ASN A 72 6.79 13.51 -3.19
C ASN A 72 7.25 12.61 -4.34
N GLY A 73 7.81 11.43 -4.04
CA GLY A 73 8.61 10.67 -4.98
C GLY A 73 9.99 11.30 -5.22
N ASN A 74 10.75 10.68 -6.12
CA ASN A 74 12.04 11.15 -6.64
C ASN A 74 12.28 10.50 -8.03
N ASP A 75 13.52 10.56 -8.53
CA ASP A 75 13.88 9.98 -9.85
C ASP A 75 13.62 8.47 -9.97
N LYS A 76 13.52 7.76 -8.85
CA LYS A 76 13.30 6.31 -8.80
C LYS A 76 11.91 5.90 -8.34
N LEU A 77 11.31 6.71 -7.47
CA LEU A 77 10.02 6.45 -6.84
C LEU A 77 8.99 7.44 -7.38
N PRO A 78 7.93 6.97 -8.06
CA PRO A 78 6.82 7.84 -8.40
C PRO A 78 6.18 8.48 -7.16
N ARG A 79 5.47 9.59 -7.37
CA ARG A 79 4.64 10.20 -6.34
C ARG A 79 3.67 9.17 -5.74
N TRP A 80 3.53 9.19 -4.40
CA TRP A 80 2.66 8.27 -3.66
C TRP A 80 3.05 6.79 -3.79
N SER A 81 4.36 6.49 -3.83
CA SER A 81 4.86 5.12 -3.94
C SER A 81 4.45 4.25 -2.76
N GLY A 82 4.53 4.76 -1.53
CA GLY A 82 4.11 4.04 -0.32
C GLY A 82 2.64 3.63 -0.35
N TYR A 83 1.74 4.57 -0.68
CA TYR A 83 0.31 4.31 -0.82
C TYR A 83 0.00 3.28 -1.90
N SER A 84 0.68 3.38 -3.03
CA SER A 84 0.44 2.49 -4.18
C SER A 84 0.94 1.08 -3.94
N LEU A 85 2.17 0.95 -3.43
CA LEU A 85 2.71 -0.34 -3.09
C LEU A 85 1.88 -0.98 -1.96
N GLY A 86 1.47 -0.20 -0.97
CA GLY A 86 0.52 -0.63 0.07
C GLY A 86 -0.77 -1.19 -0.51
N TYR A 87 -1.47 -0.42 -1.35
CA TYR A 87 -2.70 -0.85 -2.03
C TYR A 87 -2.50 -2.15 -2.82
N TYR A 88 -1.39 -2.24 -3.57
CA TYR A 88 -1.03 -3.41 -4.35
C TYR A 88 -0.85 -4.67 -3.49
N LEU A 89 -0.10 -4.57 -2.39
CA LEU A 89 0.14 -5.68 -1.47
C LEU A 89 -1.14 -6.11 -0.76
N VAL A 90 -1.96 -5.16 -0.30
CA VAL A 90 -3.25 -5.45 0.33
C VAL A 90 -4.19 -6.16 -0.66
N LYS A 91 -4.31 -5.65 -1.88
CA LYS A 91 -5.12 -6.30 -2.93
C LYS A 91 -4.70 -7.75 -3.16
N LYS A 92 -3.39 -8.00 -3.32
CA LYS A 92 -2.85 -9.36 -3.48
C LYS A 92 -3.10 -10.25 -2.27
N TYR A 93 -3.03 -9.70 -1.07
CA TYR A 93 -3.29 -10.43 0.16
C TYR A 93 -4.74 -10.92 0.19
N LEU A 94 -5.69 -10.05 -0.12
CA LEU A 94 -7.12 -10.40 -0.21
C LEU A 94 -7.38 -11.46 -1.28
N GLU A 95 -6.79 -11.30 -2.48
CA GLU A 95 -6.90 -12.29 -3.56
C GLU A 95 -6.35 -13.67 -3.15
N LYS A 96 -5.19 -13.70 -2.48
CA LYS A 96 -4.52 -14.94 -2.07
C LYS A 96 -5.23 -15.66 -0.92
N THR A 97 -5.85 -14.91 -0.02
CA THR A 97 -6.53 -15.44 1.17
C THR A 97 -8.04 -15.62 0.99
N ASN A 98 -8.60 -15.06 -0.10
CA ASN A 98 -10.03 -14.97 -0.34
C ASN A 98 -10.80 -14.28 0.81
N LYS A 99 -10.11 -13.40 1.55
CA LYS A 99 -10.68 -12.58 2.64
C LYS A 99 -11.36 -11.34 2.06
N LYS A 100 -12.31 -10.78 2.81
CA LYS A 100 -12.80 -9.43 2.55
C LYS A 100 -11.93 -8.40 3.29
N ILE A 101 -12.04 -7.14 2.88
CA ILE A 101 -11.26 -6.06 3.50
C ILE A 101 -11.59 -5.91 4.99
N GLU A 102 -12.83 -6.17 5.41
CA GLU A 102 -13.25 -6.09 6.81
C GLU A 102 -12.53 -7.11 7.69
N ASP A 103 -12.26 -8.32 7.18
CA ASP A 103 -11.51 -9.36 7.87
C ASP A 103 -10.03 -8.95 8.06
N ALA A 104 -9.49 -8.27 7.04
CA ALA A 104 -8.10 -7.83 7.03
C ALA A 104 -7.80 -6.67 8.01
N LEU A 105 -8.83 -5.97 8.52
CA LEU A 105 -8.67 -4.89 9.52
C LEU A 105 -8.16 -5.37 10.89
N THR A 106 -8.17 -6.68 11.13
CA THR A 106 -7.69 -7.32 12.36
C THR A 106 -6.47 -8.20 12.13
N ASP A 107 -6.06 -8.42 10.89
CA ASP A 107 -4.87 -9.20 10.57
C ASP A 107 -3.61 -8.43 10.96
N LYS A 108 -2.56 -9.17 11.32
CA LYS A 108 -1.29 -8.55 11.71
C LYS A 108 -0.57 -8.04 10.47
N TYR A 109 0.22 -6.99 10.60
CA TYR A 109 1.03 -6.50 9.47
C TYR A 109 1.91 -7.62 8.91
N ALA A 110 2.51 -8.45 9.76
CA ALA A 110 3.31 -9.59 9.34
C ALA A 110 2.59 -10.60 8.43
N ASP A 111 1.27 -10.75 8.54
CA ASP A 111 0.49 -11.69 7.71
C ASP A 111 0.50 -11.28 6.23
N PHE A 112 0.59 -9.98 5.95
CA PHE A 112 0.67 -9.44 4.59
C PHE A 112 2.00 -9.74 3.90
N LYS A 113 3.05 -10.15 4.64
CA LYS A 113 4.34 -10.53 4.05
C LYS A 113 4.26 -11.74 3.11
N ILE A 114 3.16 -12.49 3.14
CA ILE A 114 2.88 -13.56 2.16
C ILE A 114 2.76 -13.05 0.70
N THR A 115 2.70 -11.73 0.50
CA THR A 115 2.57 -11.07 -0.81
C THR A 115 3.89 -10.50 -1.36
N LEU A 116 4.96 -10.57 -0.56
CA LEU A 116 6.30 -10.09 -0.86
C LEU A 116 7.11 -10.98 -1.81
#